data_AF-A0A2H0CZX6-F1
#
_entry.id   AF-A0A2H0CZX6-F1
#
_cell.length_a   1.000
_cell.length_b   1.000
_cell.length_c   1.000
_cell.angle_alpha   90.00
_cell.angle_beta   90.00
_cell.angle_gamma   90.00
#
_symmetry.space_group_name_H-M   'P 1'
#
loop_
_entity.id
_entity.type
_entity.pdbx_description
1 polymer ?
#
loop_
_entity_poly.entity_id
_entity_poly.type
_entity_poly.pdbx_seq_one_letter_code
_entity_poly.pdbx_strand_id
1 'polypeptide(L)'
;MTIQTAGTVTISRSDSNNNSLLASNKTGVVVGKIKAQALYEAINIEKLYVDFTAYQGGGTDELTGFYLYNHEGKQIAEASVTSSNASALLFNMESAPYNIPVNTTKELTIKADTGNADMSGAATNAGPAQGFYMTVKSASMTAKGASGQTATATSAILIYPNYLL
;
A
#
# COMPACT_ATOMS: atom_id res chain seq x y z
N MET A 1 -32.51 7.47 -15.68
CA MET A 1 -31.36 8.12 -15.01
C MET A 1 -31.14 7.40 -13.70
N THR A 2 -30.09 6.60 -13.57
CA THR A 2 -29.77 5.96 -12.30
C THR A 2 -29.08 7.01 -11.45
N ILE A 3 -29.71 7.49 -10.38
CA ILE A 3 -29.08 8.43 -9.46
C ILE A 3 -28.03 7.62 -8.69
N GLN A 4 -26.76 7.75 -9.07
CA GLN A 4 -25.67 7.13 -8.34
C GLN A 4 -25.57 7.80 -6.98
N THR A 5 -26.02 7.10 -5.95
CA THR A 5 -26.23 7.67 -4.61
C THR A 5 -24.98 7.67 -3.75
N ALA A 6 -23.94 6.93 -4.17
CA ALA A 6 -22.66 6.82 -3.48
C ALA A 6 -21.51 7.26 -4.39
N GLY A 7 -20.51 7.91 -3.79
CA GLY A 7 -19.27 8.29 -4.45
C GLY A 7 -18.50 7.09 -5.00
N THR A 8 -17.59 7.36 -5.93
CA THR A 8 -16.73 6.34 -6.53
C THR A 8 -15.27 6.64 -6.21
N VAL A 9 -14.52 5.59 -5.86
CA VAL A 9 -13.07 5.65 -5.73
C VAL A 9 -12.43 4.82 -6.83
N THR A 10 -11.46 5.42 -7.53
CA THR A 10 -10.63 4.72 -8.51
C THR A 10 -9.18 4.78 -8.07
N ILE A 11 -8.40 3.74 -8.40
CA ILE A 11 -6.97 3.71 -8.13
C ILE A 11 -6.19 3.33 -9.38
N SER A 12 -4.98 3.87 -9.50
CA SER A 12 -4.02 3.53 -10.55
C SER A 12 -2.59 3.61 -10.00
N ARG A 13 -1.64 2.95 -10.65
CA ARG A 13 -0.22 3.14 -10.33
C ARG A 13 0.21 4.56 -10.70
N SER A 14 1.04 5.19 -9.87
CA SER A 14 1.61 6.50 -10.18
C SER A 14 3.11 6.49 -10.41
N ASP A 15 3.78 5.39 -10.09
CA ASP A 15 5.15 5.12 -10.48
C ASP A 15 5.23 4.32 -11.79
N SER A 16 6.38 4.42 -12.46
CA SER A 16 6.71 3.71 -13.69
C SER A 16 7.58 2.46 -13.46
N ASN A 17 7.80 2.07 -12.20
CA ASN A 17 8.77 1.04 -11.88
C ASN A 17 8.13 -0.33 -12.04
N ASN A 18 8.49 -1.05 -13.10
CA ASN A 18 7.98 -2.41 -13.29
C ASN A 18 8.45 -3.34 -12.16
N ASN A 19 9.68 -3.15 -11.67
CA ASN A 19 10.28 -3.84 -10.53
C ASN A 19 11.08 -2.84 -9.68
N SER A 20 11.16 -3.08 -8.36
CA SER A 20 12.01 -2.31 -7.44
C SER A 20 13.05 -3.20 -6.76
N LEU A 21 14.33 -2.86 -6.89
CA LEU A 21 15.40 -3.43 -6.10
C LEU A 21 15.55 -2.59 -4.82
N LEU A 22 15.30 -3.20 -3.68
CA LEU A 22 15.35 -2.59 -2.35
C LEU A 22 16.69 -2.92 -1.72
N ALA A 23 17.50 -1.90 -1.42
CA ALA A 23 18.69 -2.10 -0.64
C ALA A 23 18.32 -2.53 0.78
N SER A 24 18.97 -3.57 1.29
CA SER A 24 18.74 -4.07 2.64
C SER A 24 19.25 -3.11 3.73
N ASN A 25 18.71 -3.26 4.93
CA ASN A 25 19.02 -2.44 6.11
C ASN A 25 18.83 -0.93 5.83
N LYS A 26 17.76 -0.58 5.11
CA LYS A 26 17.37 0.79 4.79
C LYS A 26 16.00 1.13 5.33
N THR A 27 15.85 2.37 5.77
CA THR A 27 14.59 2.94 6.21
C THR A 27 13.97 3.80 5.11
N GLY A 28 12.65 3.82 5.05
CA GLY A 28 11.86 4.70 4.20
C GLY A 28 12.00 4.46 2.69
N VAL A 29 12.33 3.23 2.27
CA VAL A 29 12.41 2.89 0.84
C VAL A 29 11.01 2.89 0.24
N VAL A 30 10.86 3.47 -0.96
CA VAL A 30 9.56 3.51 -1.65
C VAL A 30 9.31 2.16 -2.31
N VAL A 31 8.22 1.50 -1.92
CA VAL A 31 7.86 0.15 -2.40
C VAL A 31 6.61 0.14 -3.29
N GLY A 32 5.90 1.27 -3.38
CA GLY A 32 4.84 1.49 -4.36
C GLY A 32 4.19 2.86 -4.24
N LYS A 33 3.62 3.34 -5.34
CA LYS A 33 2.81 4.57 -5.34
C LYS A 33 1.45 4.37 -6.01
N ILE A 34 0.43 4.96 -5.41
CA ILE A 34 -0.97 4.83 -5.82
C ILE A 34 -1.52 6.23 -6.08
N LYS A 35 -2.12 6.45 -7.24
CA LYS A 35 -3.04 7.56 -7.48
C LYS A 35 -4.44 7.11 -7.13
N ALA A 36 -5.09 7.79 -6.21
CA ALA A 36 -6.48 7.58 -5.87
C ALA A 36 -7.30 8.81 -6.30
N GLN A 37 -8.44 8.58 -6.95
CA GLN A 37 -9.34 9.64 -7.43
C GLN A 37 -10.75 9.41 -6.91
N ALA A 38 -11.35 10.50 -6.41
CA ALA A 38 -12.74 10.54 -5.96
C ALA A 38 -13.62 11.12 -7.06
N LEU A 39 -14.75 10.47 -7.34
CA LEU A 39 -15.77 10.93 -8.27
C LEU A 39 -17.12 11.04 -7.56
N TYR A 40 -17.94 11.99 -8.03
CA TYR A 40 -19.31 12.31 -7.58
C TYR A 40 -19.42 12.94 -6.19
N GLU A 41 -18.59 12.54 -5.23
CA GLU A 41 -18.43 13.19 -3.92
C GLU A 41 -17.01 13.00 -3.39
N ALA A 42 -16.68 13.68 -2.27
CA ALA A 42 -15.42 13.45 -1.59
C ALA A 42 -15.42 12.05 -0.97
N ILE A 43 -14.27 11.38 -0.98
CA ILE A 43 -14.10 10.04 -0.44
C ILE A 43 -13.14 10.08 0.75
N ASN A 44 -13.53 9.41 1.83
CA ASN A 44 -12.72 9.17 3.01
C ASN A 44 -12.27 7.71 2.99
N ILE A 45 -10.96 7.46 2.84
CA ILE A 45 -10.39 6.11 2.92
C ILE A 45 -10.13 5.79 4.40
N GLU A 46 -10.82 4.78 4.92
CA GLU A 46 -10.73 4.34 6.32
C GLU A 46 -9.79 3.16 6.48
N LYS A 47 -9.75 2.25 5.50
CA LYS A 47 -8.85 1.08 5.51
C LYS A 47 -8.29 0.82 4.14
N LEU A 48 -7.03 0.38 4.10
CA LEU A 48 -6.37 -0.11 2.92
C LEU A 48 -5.63 -1.39 3.28
N TYR A 49 -6.11 -2.52 2.74
CA TYR A 49 -5.37 -3.77 2.80
C TYR A 49 -4.42 -3.87 1.61
N VAL A 50 -3.25 -4.41 1.90
CA VAL A 50 -2.19 -4.65 0.94
C VAL A 50 -1.85 -6.13 1.02
N ASP A 51 -2.16 -6.87 -0.04
CA ASP A 51 -1.87 -8.30 -0.12
C ASP A 51 -0.40 -8.52 -0.47
N PHE A 52 0.21 -9.57 0.07
CA PHE A 52 1.60 -9.96 -0.18
C PHE A 52 1.67 -11.36 -0.78
N THR A 53 2.53 -11.53 -1.76
CA THR A 53 2.92 -12.85 -2.29
C THR A 53 4.43 -12.97 -2.20
N ALA A 54 4.89 -14.03 -1.55
CA ALA A 54 6.32 -14.32 -1.39
C ALA A 54 7.04 -14.45 -2.74
N TYR A 55 8.27 -13.98 -2.82
CA TYR A 55 9.17 -14.20 -3.95
C TYR A 55 10.47 -14.83 -3.47
N GLN A 56 10.84 -15.96 -4.08
CA GLN A 56 12.05 -16.73 -3.74
C GLN A 56 12.18 -17.07 -2.24
N GLY A 57 11.04 -17.24 -1.56
CA GLY A 57 10.98 -17.53 -0.12
C GLY A 57 11.01 -16.31 0.80
N GLY A 58 11.14 -15.09 0.27
CA GLY A 58 11.00 -13.84 1.03
C GLY A 58 9.55 -13.38 1.20
N GLY A 59 9.35 -12.31 1.95
CA GLY A 59 8.03 -11.80 2.26
C GLY A 59 8.02 -10.67 3.28
N THR A 60 6.94 -10.55 4.05
CA THR A 60 6.76 -9.43 4.99
C THR A 60 7.64 -9.55 6.23
N ASP A 61 8.16 -10.73 6.55
CA ASP A 61 9.10 -10.96 7.65
C ASP A 61 10.49 -10.34 7.41
N GLU A 62 10.75 -9.92 6.18
CA GLU A 62 11.92 -9.16 5.76
C GLU A 62 11.77 -7.65 6.02
N LEU A 63 10.58 -7.19 6.39
CA LEU A 63 10.30 -5.80 6.70
C LEU A 63 10.48 -5.54 8.20
N THR A 64 10.92 -4.33 8.54
CA THR A 64 10.97 -3.83 9.92
C THR A 64 9.99 -2.70 10.18
N GLY A 65 9.38 -2.16 9.11
CA GLY A 65 8.39 -1.11 9.16
C GLY A 65 7.64 -1.00 7.83
N PHE A 66 6.37 -0.59 7.88
CA PHE A 66 5.53 -0.45 6.69
C PHE A 66 4.55 0.72 6.86
N TYR A 67 4.65 1.70 5.97
CA TYR A 67 4.10 3.04 6.19
C TYR A 67 3.37 3.56 4.96
N LEU A 68 2.31 4.33 5.21
CA LEU A 68 1.55 5.04 4.19
C LEU A 68 1.75 6.55 4.34
N TYR A 69 2.12 7.20 3.25
CA TYR A 69 2.34 8.64 3.18
C TYR A 69 1.35 9.30 2.22
N ASN A 70 0.91 10.50 2.55
CA ASN A 70 0.07 11.32 1.67
C ASN A 70 0.88 12.07 0.61
N HIS A 71 0.18 12.77 -0.28
CA HIS A 71 0.77 13.59 -1.34
C HIS A 71 1.70 14.74 -0.87
N GLU A 72 1.65 15.11 0.41
CA GLU A 72 2.51 16.15 1.00
C GLU A 72 3.76 15.54 1.66
N GLY A 73 3.91 14.21 1.61
CA GLY A 73 5.01 13.49 2.26
C GLY A 73 4.84 13.30 3.77
N LYS A 74 3.62 13.48 4.30
CA LYS A 74 3.30 13.19 5.71
C LYS A 74 2.86 11.74 5.87
N GLN A 75 3.40 11.04 6.87
CA GLN A 75 2.94 9.71 7.25
C GLN A 75 1.51 9.81 7.81
N ILE A 76 0.60 9.01 7.25
CA ILE A 76 -0.83 8.98 7.62
C ILE A 76 -1.27 7.65 8.21
N ALA A 77 -0.50 6.56 7.99
CA ALA A 77 -0.75 5.28 8.63
C ALA A 77 0.55 4.45 8.70
N GLU A 78 0.53 3.46 9.57
CA GLU A 78 1.55 2.42 9.73
C GLU A 78 0.83 1.09 9.88
N ALA A 79 1.34 0.04 9.23
CA ALA A 79 0.84 -1.32 9.39
C ALA A 79 1.76 -2.10 10.31
N SER A 80 1.19 -2.98 11.12
CA SER A 80 1.96 -3.85 12.01
C SER A 80 2.71 -4.92 11.20
N VAL A 81 4.04 -4.91 11.30
CA VAL A 81 4.90 -5.95 10.75
C VAL A 81 5.32 -6.90 11.87
N THR A 82 5.47 -8.18 11.56
CA THR A 82 5.92 -9.20 12.52
C THR A 82 7.08 -9.98 11.92
N SER A 83 7.79 -10.75 12.74
CA SER A 83 8.86 -11.65 12.31
C SER A 83 8.36 -12.90 11.55
N SER A 84 7.13 -12.89 11.05
CA SER A 84 6.52 -13.99 10.31
C SER A 84 5.80 -13.47 9.08
N ASN A 85 5.77 -14.29 8.04
CA ASN A 85 5.13 -13.94 6.79
C ASN A 85 3.61 -13.81 6.93
N ALA A 86 3.11 -12.61 6.65
CA ALA A 86 1.70 -12.28 6.58
C ALA A 86 1.24 -12.24 5.11
N SER A 87 0.02 -12.74 4.85
CA SER A 87 -0.58 -12.69 3.52
C SER A 87 -1.12 -11.30 3.15
N ALA A 88 -1.36 -10.44 4.16
CA ALA A 88 -1.77 -9.06 3.97
C ALA A 88 -1.35 -8.19 5.15
N LEU A 89 -1.08 -6.91 4.88
CA LEU A 89 -0.91 -5.87 5.90
C LEU A 89 -2.03 -4.83 5.77
N LEU A 90 -2.45 -4.27 6.90
CA LEU A 90 -3.54 -3.31 6.98
C LEU A 90 -3.03 -1.94 7.41
N PHE A 91 -3.29 -0.93 6.59
CA PHE A 91 -3.29 0.46 7.04
C PHE A 91 -4.67 0.81 7.59
N ASN A 92 -4.78 0.93 8.91
CA ASN A 92 -6.01 1.37 9.57
C ASN A 92 -5.98 2.90 9.79
N MET A 93 -6.88 3.61 9.13
CA MET A 93 -7.07 5.06 9.20
C MET A 93 -8.49 5.41 9.69
N GLU A 94 -9.20 4.50 10.37
CA GLU A 94 -10.58 4.75 10.83
C GLU A 94 -10.71 5.98 11.74
N SER A 95 -9.70 6.25 12.58
CA SER A 95 -9.70 7.40 13.49
C SER A 95 -9.35 8.73 12.80
N ALA A 96 -8.68 8.67 11.65
CA ALA A 96 -8.30 9.83 10.85
C ALA A 96 -8.31 9.47 9.35
N PRO A 97 -9.49 9.31 8.73
CA PRO A 97 -9.61 8.84 7.36
C PRO A 97 -8.89 9.77 6.37
N TYR A 98 -8.27 9.18 5.34
CA TYR A 98 -7.63 9.99 4.31
C TYR A 98 -8.67 10.54 3.34
N ASN A 99 -8.88 11.86 3.38
CA ASN A 99 -9.83 12.55 2.52
C ASN A 99 -9.24 12.81 1.12
N ILE A 100 -10.00 12.41 0.10
CA ILE A 100 -9.79 12.74 -1.29
C ILE A 100 -10.97 13.63 -1.73
N PRO A 101 -10.75 14.94 -1.96
CA PRO A 101 -11.80 15.84 -2.41
C PRO A 101 -12.41 15.40 -3.75
N VAL A 102 -13.70 15.71 -3.94
CA VAL A 102 -14.44 15.36 -5.17
C VAL A 102 -13.72 15.85 -6.42
N ASN A 103 -13.66 15.00 -7.46
CA ASN A 103 -13.03 15.28 -8.74
C ASN A 103 -11.54 15.63 -8.65
N THR A 104 -10.86 15.25 -7.56
CA THR A 104 -9.42 15.39 -7.41
C THR A 104 -8.72 14.04 -7.41
N THR A 105 -7.45 14.06 -7.81
CA THR A 105 -6.55 12.93 -7.70
C THR A 105 -5.52 13.23 -6.63
N LYS A 106 -5.26 12.27 -5.75
CA LYS A 106 -4.22 12.35 -4.71
C LYS A 106 -3.28 11.15 -4.83
N GLU A 107 -1.99 11.41 -4.71
CA GLU A 107 -0.97 10.36 -4.63
C GLU A 107 -0.81 9.91 -3.17
N LEU A 108 -0.74 8.59 -2.99
CA LEU A 108 -0.33 7.91 -1.78
C LEU A 108 0.99 7.18 -2.08
N THR A 109 1.95 7.29 -1.17
CA THR A 109 3.23 6.60 -1.27
C THR A 109 3.32 5.56 -0.17
N ILE A 110 3.61 4.32 -0.53
CA ILE A 110 3.92 3.25 0.40
C ILE A 110 5.43 3.19 0.57
N LYS A 111 5.88 3.28 1.82
CA LYS A 111 7.28 3.11 2.19
C LYS A 111 7.44 1.91 3.11
N ALA A 112 8.60 1.28 3.05
CA ALA A 112 8.97 0.20 3.95
C ALA A 112 10.34 0.47 4.55
N ASP A 113 10.57 -0.10 5.73
CA ASP A 113 11.90 -0.32 6.27
C ASP A 113 12.27 -1.78 6.04
N THR A 114 13.49 -2.00 5.59
CA THR A 114 13.99 -3.32 5.21
C THR A 114 14.92 -3.85 6.28
N GLY A 115 14.78 -5.13 6.60
CA GLY A 115 15.69 -5.85 7.47
C GLY A 115 17.07 -6.02 6.86
N ASN A 116 17.99 -6.56 7.66
CA ASN A 116 19.32 -6.92 7.18
C ASN A 116 19.23 -8.19 6.32
N ALA A 117 19.63 -8.10 5.05
CA ALA A 117 19.93 -9.28 4.25
C ALA A 117 21.42 -9.57 4.39
N ASP A 118 21.75 -10.76 4.88
CA ASP A 118 23.14 -11.15 5.08
C ASP A 118 23.55 -12.28 4.13
N MET A 119 24.73 -12.12 3.53
CA MET A 119 25.39 -13.13 2.70
C MET A 119 26.50 -13.88 3.45
N SER A 120 26.84 -13.44 4.66
CA SER A 120 27.93 -14.02 5.46
C SER A 120 27.56 -15.32 6.14
N GLY A 121 26.27 -15.69 6.13
CA GLY A 121 25.73 -16.92 6.70
C GLY A 121 25.14 -16.77 8.11
N ALA A 122 25.01 -15.56 8.65
CA ALA A 122 24.21 -15.35 9.86
C ALA A 122 22.72 -15.58 9.56
N ALA A 123 21.98 -16.06 10.56
CA ALA A 123 20.54 -16.23 10.43
C ALA A 123 19.85 -14.86 10.31
N THR A 124 19.33 -14.55 9.13
CA THR A 124 18.50 -13.39 8.86
C THR A 124 17.15 -13.84 8.29
N ASN A 125 16.12 -13.01 8.45
CA ASN A 125 14.82 -13.27 7.82
C ASN A 125 14.81 -12.90 6.33
N ALA A 126 15.81 -12.14 5.88
CA ALA A 126 15.97 -11.69 4.50
C ALA A 126 17.22 -12.31 3.88
N GLY A 127 17.07 -12.85 2.68
CA GLY A 127 18.15 -13.32 1.83
C GLY A 127 18.31 -12.47 0.56
N PRO A 128 19.48 -12.47 -0.08
CA PRO A 128 19.68 -11.76 -1.35
C PRO A 128 18.74 -12.28 -2.43
N ALA A 129 18.17 -11.37 -3.22
CA ALA A 129 17.20 -11.67 -4.28
C ALA A 129 15.89 -12.35 -3.82
N GLN A 130 15.64 -12.39 -2.51
CA GLN A 130 14.31 -12.66 -1.97
C GLN A 130 13.46 -11.39 -2.00
N GLY A 131 12.17 -11.49 -1.69
CA GLY A 131 11.29 -10.33 -1.63
C GLY A 131 9.83 -10.68 -1.71
N PHE A 132 9.04 -9.76 -2.24
CA PHE A 132 7.59 -9.88 -2.29
C PHE A 132 6.96 -9.12 -3.45
N TYR A 133 5.81 -9.61 -3.89
CA TYR A 133 4.87 -8.86 -4.69
C TYR A 133 3.81 -8.26 -3.79
N MET A 134 3.74 -6.93 -3.79
CA MET A 134 2.69 -6.20 -3.11
C MET A 134 1.52 -6.01 -4.07
N THR A 135 0.30 -6.38 -3.66
CA THR A 135 -0.91 -6.18 -4.45
C THR A 135 -1.90 -5.28 -3.72
N VAL A 136 -2.30 -4.19 -4.37
CA VAL A 136 -3.33 -3.28 -3.89
C VAL A 136 -4.55 -3.37 -4.80
N LYS A 137 -5.68 -3.75 -4.22
CA LYS A 137 -6.96 -3.84 -4.92
C LYS A 137 -7.88 -2.74 -4.41
N SER A 138 -8.58 -2.09 -5.32
CA SER A 138 -9.61 -1.11 -4.94
C SER A 138 -10.72 -1.73 -4.08
N ALA A 139 -11.07 -2.99 -4.35
CA ALA A 139 -12.04 -3.77 -3.57
C ALA A 139 -11.54 -4.11 -2.15
N SER A 140 -10.23 -4.02 -1.90
CA SER A 140 -9.62 -4.23 -0.59
C SER A 140 -9.53 -2.93 0.22
N MET A 141 -10.17 -1.85 -0.24
CA MET A 141 -10.27 -0.57 0.47
C MET A 141 -11.64 -0.44 1.13
N THR A 142 -11.66 0.01 2.39
CA THR A 142 -12.88 0.54 3.00
C THR A 142 -12.87 2.04 2.82
N ALA A 143 -13.82 2.54 2.03
CA ALA A 143 -13.93 3.95 1.70
C ALA A 143 -15.39 4.40 1.81
N LYS A 144 -15.62 5.59 2.37
CA LYS A 144 -16.95 6.20 2.50
C LYS A 144 -17.02 7.52 1.77
N GLY A 145 -18.16 7.81 1.16
CA GLY A 145 -18.50 9.14 0.67
C GLY A 145 -18.70 10.13 1.81
N ALA A 146 -18.69 11.42 1.50
CA ALA A 146 -19.13 12.48 2.41
C ALA A 146 -20.58 12.29 2.88
N SER A 147 -21.39 11.59 2.08
CA SER A 147 -22.74 11.12 2.40
C SER A 147 -22.79 10.07 3.52
N GLY A 148 -21.65 9.51 3.93
CA GLY A 148 -21.56 8.40 4.89
C GLY A 148 -21.78 7.01 4.26
N GLN A 149 -22.19 6.94 3.00
CA GLN A 149 -22.38 5.69 2.27
C GLN A 149 -21.04 5.08 1.87
N THR A 150 -20.98 3.75 1.76
CA THR A 150 -19.78 3.08 1.24
C THR A 150 -19.56 3.47 -0.22
N ALA A 151 -18.35 3.94 -0.52
CA ALA A 151 -17.95 4.33 -1.86
C ALA A 151 -17.85 3.09 -2.76
N THR A 152 -18.26 3.23 -4.02
CA THR A 152 -18.07 2.19 -5.02
C THR A 152 -16.62 2.18 -5.47
N ALA A 153 -15.92 1.05 -5.31
CA ALA A 153 -14.57 0.87 -5.82
C ALA A 153 -14.61 0.34 -7.26
N THR A 154 -14.00 1.04 -8.22
CA THR A 154 -13.83 0.48 -9.58
C THR A 154 -12.83 -0.64 -9.55
N SER A 155 -13.12 -1.80 -10.15
CA SER A 155 -12.22 -2.97 -10.18
C SER A 155 -10.84 -2.61 -10.75
N ALA A 156 -9.86 -2.47 -9.87
CA ALA A 156 -8.48 -2.18 -10.19
C ALA A 156 -7.58 -3.03 -9.29
N ILE A 157 -6.53 -3.59 -9.88
CA ILE A 157 -5.51 -4.41 -9.21
C ILE A 157 -4.16 -3.85 -9.60
N LEU A 158 -3.40 -3.39 -8.60
CA LEU A 158 -2.06 -2.82 -8.77
C LEU A 158 -1.07 -3.79 -8.13
N ILE A 159 -0.06 -4.24 -8.88
CA ILE A 159 0.96 -5.19 -8.39
C ILE A 159 2.31 -4.48 -8.41
N TYR A 160 3.09 -4.56 -7.34
CA TYR A 160 4.41 -3.95 -7.18
C TYR A 160 5.45 -5.01 -6.78
N PRO A 161 6.30 -5.45 -7.72
CA PRO A 161 7.41 -6.35 -7.44
C PRO A 161 8.53 -5.63 -6.68
N ASN A 162 8.94 -6.18 -5.54
CA ASN A 162 9.98 -5.64 -4.68
C ASN A 162 10.95 -6.75 -4.28
N TYR A 163 12.25 -6.53 -4.49
CA TYR A 163 13.30 -7.54 -4.27
C TYR A 163 14.43 -6.97 -3.44
N LEU A 164 14.90 -7.70 -2.43
CA LEU A 164 16.00 -7.28 -1.58
C LEU A 164 17.35 -7.55 -2.23
N LEU A 165 18.25 -6.58 -2.08
CA LEU A 165 19.67 -6.65 -2.45
C LEU A 165 20.55 -6.68 -1.22
#